data_AF-A0A963EK94-F1
#
_entry.id   AF-A0A963EK94-F1
#
_cell.length_a   1.000
_cell.length_b   1.000
_cell.length_c   1.000
_cell.angle_alpha   90.00
_cell.angle_beta   90.00
_cell.angle_gamma   90.00
#
_symmetry.space_group_name_H-M   'P 1'
#
loop_
_entity.id
_entity.type
_entity.pdbx_description
1 polymer ?
#
loop_
_entity_poly.entity_id
_entity_poly.type
_entity_poly.pdbx_seq_one_letter_code
_entity_poly.pdbx_strand_id
1 'polypeptide(L)'
;DLAGLDKAVAELGSCLTDMNINWLREDLNMEASFWAQLPGNHAYIARSCMLSSANFSGFSSLHNFATGQGSGNHWGTPISILETTSQTPYWFNFHQRDIGHFLVTGPTGSGKTVAMTFLLAQAFRVSPEPRAVFFDKDRGAEIFIRAVGGAYEVLQPGVATGFNPLQLENNATNREFLHRLLKAMLDPADGSGFSQEEEDTLERAIGRICQEPVEQRT
;
A
#
# COMPACT_ATOMS: atom_id res chain seq x y z
N ASP A 1 -17.05 -45.46 21.65
CA ASP A 1 -17.38 -46.87 21.36
C ASP A 1 -18.25 -46.92 20.10
N LEU A 2 -18.61 -48.12 19.62
CA LEU A 2 -19.42 -48.29 18.41
C LEU A 2 -20.83 -47.67 18.53
N ALA A 3 -21.46 -47.74 19.70
CA ALA A 3 -22.79 -47.19 19.92
C ALA A 3 -22.78 -45.65 19.86
N GLY A 4 -21.74 -45.00 20.37
CA GLY A 4 -21.53 -43.56 20.24
C GLY A 4 -21.31 -43.11 18.79
N LEU A 5 -20.61 -43.92 17.99
CA LEU A 5 -20.42 -43.65 16.57
C LEU A 5 -21.73 -43.77 15.79
N ASP A 6 -22.51 -44.82 16.02
CA ASP A 6 -23.81 -45.00 15.36
C ASP A 6 -24.77 -43.86 15.72
N LYS A 7 -24.74 -43.37 16.96
CA LYS A 7 -25.51 -42.19 17.37
C LYS A 7 -25.09 -40.93 16.59
N ALA A 8 -23.79 -40.67 16.48
CA ALA A 8 -23.28 -39.51 15.74
C ALA A 8 -23.62 -39.57 14.24
N VAL A 9 -23.55 -40.76 13.63
CA VAL A 9 -23.96 -40.97 12.23
C VAL A 9 -25.45 -40.71 12.04
N ALA A 10 -26.30 -41.16 12.97
CA ALA A 10 -27.73 -40.91 12.91
C ALA A 10 -28.06 -39.41 13.07
N GLU A 11 -27.39 -38.70 13.98
CA GLU A 11 -27.54 -37.25 14.16
C GLU A 11 -27.13 -36.47 12.91
N LEU A 12 -25.97 -36.78 12.32
CA LEU A 12 -25.52 -36.20 11.05
C LEU A 12 -26.51 -36.48 9.92
N GLY A 13 -27.00 -37.71 9.84
CA GLY A 13 -28.02 -38.11 8.88
C GLY A 13 -29.30 -37.27 9.00
N SER A 14 -29.76 -37.01 10.23
CA SER A 14 -30.91 -36.13 10.48
C SER A 14 -30.64 -34.72 9.96
N CYS A 15 -29.48 -34.14 10.27
CA CYS A 15 -29.12 -32.79 9.80
C CYS A 15 -29.08 -32.69 8.27
N LEU A 16 -28.56 -33.71 7.59
CA LEU A 16 -28.54 -33.74 6.12
C LEU A 16 -29.96 -33.83 5.54
N THR A 17 -30.82 -34.66 6.13
CA THR A 17 -32.23 -34.76 5.74
C THR A 17 -32.95 -33.42 5.93
N ASP A 18 -32.72 -32.71 7.04
CA ASP A 18 -33.31 -31.38 7.31
C ASP A 18 -32.91 -30.35 6.25
N MET A 19 -31.73 -30.51 5.65
CA MET A 19 -31.24 -29.69 4.54
C MET A 19 -31.69 -30.20 3.16
N ASN A 20 -32.59 -31.18 3.09
CA ASN A 20 -33.01 -31.88 1.87
C ASN A 20 -31.85 -32.52 1.09
N ILE A 21 -30.79 -32.95 1.79
CA ILE A 21 -29.66 -33.66 1.20
C ILE A 21 -29.92 -35.16 1.31
N ASN A 22 -30.04 -35.83 0.15
CA ASN A 22 -30.10 -37.28 0.10
C ASN A 22 -28.74 -37.87 0.48
N TRP A 23 -28.72 -38.68 1.54
CA TRP A 23 -27.51 -39.32 2.04
C TRP A 23 -27.68 -40.82 2.15
N LEU A 24 -26.55 -41.53 2.14
CA LEU A 24 -26.45 -42.97 2.31
C LEU A 24 -25.22 -43.26 3.17
N ARG A 25 -25.28 -44.25 4.06
CA ARG A 25 -24.09 -44.77 4.74
C ARG A 25 -23.24 -45.52 3.71
N GLU A 26 -21.99 -45.08 3.54
CA GLU A 26 -21.03 -45.79 2.69
C GLU A 26 -20.69 -47.16 3.29
N ASP A 27 -20.63 -48.19 2.46
CA ASP A 27 -20.31 -49.57 2.85
C ASP A 27 -19.10 -50.13 2.06
N LEU A 28 -19.21 -50.23 0.73
CA LEU A 28 -18.25 -50.89 -0.14
C LEU A 28 -16.91 -50.16 -0.20
N ASN A 29 -16.92 -48.82 -0.22
CA ASN A 29 -15.69 -48.03 -0.35
C ASN A 29 -15.23 -47.43 0.98
N MET A 30 -15.69 -47.94 2.13
CA MET A 30 -15.32 -47.38 3.44
C MET A 30 -13.80 -47.36 3.65
N GLU A 31 -13.12 -48.46 3.35
CA GLU A 31 -11.67 -48.56 3.54
C GLU A 31 -10.90 -47.63 2.59
N ALA A 32 -11.26 -47.62 1.30
CA ALA A 32 -10.65 -46.72 0.32
C ALA A 32 -10.88 -45.24 0.70
N SER A 33 -12.08 -44.90 1.16
CA SER A 33 -12.44 -43.55 1.62
C SER A 33 -11.69 -43.15 2.90
N PHE A 34 -11.35 -44.10 3.77
CA PHE A 34 -10.49 -43.83 4.92
C PHE A 34 -9.06 -43.50 4.47
N TRP A 35 -8.48 -44.34 3.60
CA TRP A 35 -7.10 -44.14 3.12
C TRP A 35 -6.94 -42.90 2.24
N ALA A 36 -7.98 -42.52 1.51
CA ALA A 36 -8.01 -41.32 0.67
C ALA A 36 -7.91 -40.00 1.46
N GLN A 37 -8.15 -40.02 2.79
CA GLN A 37 -8.00 -38.83 3.63
C GLN A 37 -6.54 -38.46 3.89
N LEU A 38 -5.59 -39.37 3.65
CA LEU A 38 -4.17 -39.12 3.86
C LEU A 38 -3.55 -38.37 2.66
N PRO A 39 -2.70 -37.36 2.88
CA PRO A 39 -2.01 -36.66 1.80
C PRO A 39 -1.22 -37.62 0.91
N GLY A 40 -1.37 -37.48 -0.42
CA GLY A 40 -0.66 -38.32 -1.41
C GLY A 40 -1.38 -39.62 -1.79
N ASN A 41 -2.42 -40.04 -1.06
CA ASN A 41 -3.17 -41.28 -1.32
C ASN A 41 -4.32 -41.11 -2.34
N HIS A 42 -4.13 -40.28 -3.35
CA HIS A 42 -5.20 -39.91 -4.29
C HIS A 42 -5.71 -41.11 -5.11
N ALA A 43 -4.91 -42.17 -5.24
CA ALA A 43 -5.28 -43.41 -5.90
C ALA A 43 -6.43 -44.17 -5.20
N TYR A 44 -6.66 -43.91 -3.91
CA TYR A 44 -7.75 -44.53 -3.13
C TYR A 44 -9.08 -43.76 -3.22
N ILE A 45 -9.14 -42.64 -3.95
CA ILE A 45 -10.37 -41.86 -4.13
C ILE A 45 -11.33 -42.65 -5.03
N ALA A 46 -12.25 -43.38 -4.40
CA ALA A 46 -13.19 -44.26 -5.10
C ALA A 46 -14.24 -43.51 -5.94
N ARG A 47 -14.56 -42.26 -5.59
CA ARG A 47 -15.52 -41.40 -6.32
C ARG A 47 -14.87 -40.08 -6.70
N SER A 48 -14.13 -40.10 -7.81
CA SER A 48 -13.66 -38.87 -8.45
C SER A 48 -14.78 -38.27 -9.31
N CYS A 49 -15.12 -37.01 -9.09
CA CYS A 49 -16.05 -36.26 -9.92
C CYS A 49 -15.56 -34.83 -10.16
N MET A 50 -16.00 -34.23 -11.26
CA MET A 50 -15.75 -32.83 -11.52
C MET A 50 -16.68 -31.99 -10.64
N LEU A 51 -16.10 -31.10 -9.83
CA LEU A 51 -16.84 -30.10 -9.07
C LEU A 51 -16.83 -28.78 -9.84
N SER A 52 -17.96 -28.06 -9.85
CA SER A 52 -17.98 -26.69 -10.35
C SER A 52 -17.13 -25.79 -9.46
N SER A 53 -16.54 -24.73 -10.03
CA SER A 53 -15.76 -23.76 -9.24
C SER A 53 -16.60 -23.11 -8.13
N ALA A 54 -17.91 -22.94 -8.35
CA ALA A 54 -18.84 -22.44 -7.35
C ALA A 54 -18.99 -23.43 -6.18
N ASN A 55 -19.20 -24.72 -6.43
CA ASN A 55 -19.32 -25.71 -5.36
C ASN A 55 -17.98 -25.89 -4.62
N PHE A 56 -16.86 -25.88 -5.35
CA PHE A 56 -15.53 -25.92 -4.74
C PHE A 56 -15.29 -24.74 -3.78
N SER A 57 -15.72 -23.53 -4.14
CA SER A 57 -15.61 -22.35 -3.27
C SER A 57 -16.40 -22.48 -1.96
N GLY A 58 -17.49 -23.27 -1.96
CA GLY A 58 -18.27 -23.56 -0.75
C GLY A 58 -17.58 -24.55 0.21
N PHE A 59 -16.71 -25.42 -0.31
CA PHE A 59 -15.91 -26.36 0.49
C PHE A 59 -14.55 -25.79 0.91
N SER A 60 -14.07 -24.76 0.21
CA SER A 60 -12.85 -24.07 0.56
C SER A 60 -13.13 -23.12 1.72
N SER A 61 -12.59 -23.39 2.91
CA SER A 61 -12.48 -22.37 3.94
C SER A 61 -11.56 -21.26 3.40
N LEU A 62 -12.14 -20.22 2.79
CA LEU A 62 -11.43 -19.04 2.29
C LEU A 62 -10.87 -18.17 3.44
N HIS A 63 -10.75 -18.72 4.65
CA HIS A 63 -10.06 -18.13 5.78
C HIS A 63 -8.55 -18.25 5.58
N ASN A 64 -8.02 -17.48 4.64
CA ASN A 64 -6.59 -17.27 4.56
C ASN A 64 -6.29 -15.79 4.70
N PHE A 65 -5.13 -15.48 5.28
CA PHE A 65 -4.69 -14.11 5.44
C PHE A 65 -4.30 -13.57 4.07
N ALA A 66 -4.50 -12.26 3.88
CA ALA A 66 -4.01 -11.62 2.68
C ALA A 66 -2.51 -11.93 2.57
N THR A 67 -2.08 -12.37 1.39
CA THR A 67 -0.67 -12.66 1.09
C THR A 67 -0.02 -11.50 0.35
N GLY A 68 -0.80 -10.58 -0.24
CA GLY A 68 -0.27 -9.51 -1.08
C GLY A 68 0.11 -10.03 -2.47
N GLN A 69 1.03 -9.35 -3.14
CA GLN A 69 1.40 -9.67 -4.53
C GLN A 69 2.91 -9.91 -4.68
N GLY A 70 3.29 -11.18 -4.87
CA GLY A 70 4.68 -11.60 -4.99
C GLY A 70 5.30 -11.35 -6.37
N SER A 71 4.51 -11.29 -7.44
CA SER A 71 4.98 -11.14 -8.82
C SER A 71 4.03 -10.29 -9.67
N GLY A 72 4.54 -9.70 -10.75
CA GLY A 72 3.73 -8.83 -11.63
C GLY A 72 3.39 -7.49 -10.99
N ASN A 73 4.24 -7.02 -10.08
CA ASN A 73 4.08 -5.73 -9.40
C ASN A 73 4.40 -4.57 -10.36
N HIS A 74 3.84 -3.38 -10.10
CA HIS A 74 4.11 -2.18 -10.90
C HIS A 74 5.60 -1.86 -11.01
N TRP A 75 6.35 -2.06 -9.92
CA TRP A 75 7.80 -1.89 -9.85
C TRP A 75 8.58 -3.20 -10.00
N GLY A 76 7.94 -4.25 -10.53
CA GLY A 76 8.53 -5.56 -10.80
C GLY A 76 8.71 -6.43 -9.56
N THR A 77 9.43 -5.94 -8.56
CA THR A 77 9.70 -6.65 -7.28
C THR A 77 8.78 -6.15 -6.16
N PRO A 78 8.36 -7.03 -5.22
CA PRO A 78 7.75 -6.57 -3.99
C PRO A 78 8.69 -5.66 -3.21
N ILE A 79 8.13 -4.62 -2.58
CA ILE A 79 8.88 -3.65 -1.78
C ILE A 79 9.45 -4.34 -0.54
N SER A 80 8.62 -5.09 0.17
CA SER A 80 9.09 -5.86 1.32
C SER A 80 8.20 -7.07 1.55
N ILE A 81 8.75 -8.04 2.26
CA ILE A 81 7.98 -9.10 2.88
C ILE A 81 7.75 -8.67 4.33
N LEU A 82 6.49 -8.64 4.75
CA LEU A 82 6.06 -8.35 6.12
C LEU A 82 5.43 -9.60 6.71
N GLU A 83 5.40 -9.72 8.03
CA GLU A 83 4.76 -10.84 8.71
C GLU A 83 3.28 -10.54 8.98
N THR A 84 2.40 -11.49 8.65
CA THR A 84 0.97 -11.40 9.04
C THR A 84 0.77 -11.83 10.49
N THR A 85 -0.42 -11.58 11.04
CA THR A 85 -0.80 -12.07 12.40
C THR A 85 -0.75 -13.59 12.55
N SER A 86 -0.69 -14.33 11.43
CA SER A 86 -0.61 -15.79 11.40
C SER A 86 0.77 -16.31 11.03
N GLN A 87 1.80 -15.46 11.15
CA GLN A 87 3.20 -15.83 10.90
C GLN A 87 3.44 -16.29 9.45
N THR A 88 2.62 -15.79 8.52
CA THR A 88 2.78 -16.04 7.08
C THR A 88 3.35 -14.79 6.39
N PRO A 89 4.03 -14.95 5.24
CA PRO A 89 4.56 -13.80 4.51
C PRO A 89 3.46 -12.97 3.83
N TYR A 90 3.61 -11.65 3.90
CA TYR A 90 2.85 -10.64 3.17
C TYR A 90 3.76 -9.88 2.22
N TRP A 91 3.57 -10.06 0.90
CA TRP A 91 4.30 -9.34 -0.15
C TRP A 91 3.73 -7.93 -0.34
N PHE A 92 4.28 -6.98 0.42
CA PHE A 92 3.86 -5.58 0.44
C PHE A 92 4.34 -4.81 -0.79
N ASN A 93 3.44 -4.01 -1.34
CA ASN A 93 3.67 -3.09 -2.44
C ASN A 93 2.92 -1.78 -2.18
N PHE A 94 3.46 -0.65 -2.59
CA PHE A 94 2.75 0.64 -2.52
C PHE A 94 1.57 0.71 -3.48
N HIS A 95 1.68 0.04 -4.63
CA HIS A 95 0.79 0.25 -5.75
C HIS A 95 -0.40 -0.69 -5.72
N GLN A 96 -1.59 -0.11 -5.88
CA GLN A 96 -2.72 -0.82 -6.43
C GLN A 96 -2.80 -0.47 -7.92
N ARG A 97 -2.50 -1.44 -8.79
CA ARG A 97 -2.22 -1.20 -10.22
C ARG A 97 -1.05 -0.22 -10.37
N ASP A 98 -1.30 1.01 -10.77
CA ASP A 98 -0.33 2.09 -10.99
C ASP A 98 -0.41 3.21 -9.94
N ILE A 99 -1.31 3.11 -8.96
CA ILE A 99 -1.53 4.16 -7.94
C ILE A 99 -0.85 3.77 -6.62
N GLY A 100 0.15 4.54 -6.20
CA GLY A 100 1.06 4.24 -5.08
C GLY A 100 0.82 4.96 -3.75
N HIS A 101 -0.39 5.42 -3.46
CA HIS A 101 -0.67 6.16 -2.21
C HIS A 101 -0.78 5.21 -1.01
N PHE A 102 -0.09 5.53 0.09
CA PHE A 102 -0.16 4.79 1.34
C PHE A 102 -0.12 5.73 2.55
N LEU A 103 -0.63 5.26 3.68
CA LEU A 103 -0.69 5.99 4.94
C LEU A 103 -0.11 5.12 6.06
N VAL A 104 0.80 5.71 6.85
CA VAL A 104 1.32 5.10 8.09
C VAL A 104 0.78 5.88 9.28
N THR A 105 0.01 5.22 10.13
CA THR A 105 -0.57 5.81 11.35
C THR A 105 -0.05 5.11 12.60
N GLY A 106 -0.11 5.80 13.73
CA GLY A 106 0.33 5.27 15.02
C GLY A 106 0.65 6.38 16.03
N PRO A 107 0.63 6.08 17.34
CA PRO A 107 0.98 7.05 18.38
C PRO A 107 2.46 7.46 18.31
N THR A 108 2.83 8.54 18.99
CA THR A 108 4.24 8.92 19.15
C THR A 108 5.02 7.77 19.79
N GLY A 109 6.21 7.48 19.26
CA GLY A 109 7.05 6.36 19.73
C GLY A 109 6.71 4.99 19.13
N SER A 110 5.67 4.84 18.31
CA SER A 110 5.29 3.54 17.71
C SER A 110 6.17 3.07 16.54
N GLY A 111 7.27 3.78 16.24
CA GLY A 111 8.16 3.43 15.13
C GLY A 111 7.71 3.87 13.74
N LYS A 112 6.78 4.83 13.60
CA LYS A 112 6.33 5.34 12.28
C LYS A 112 7.48 5.75 11.36
N THR A 113 8.39 6.59 11.87
CA THR A 113 9.55 7.06 11.10
C THR A 113 10.44 5.90 10.68
N VAL A 114 10.66 4.92 11.56
CA VAL A 114 11.44 3.71 11.27
C VAL A 114 10.77 2.89 10.17
N ALA A 115 9.46 2.70 10.23
CA ALA A 115 8.72 1.99 9.19
C ALA A 115 8.79 2.71 7.84
N MET A 116 8.64 4.04 7.82
CA MET A 116 8.74 4.85 6.61
C MET A 116 10.15 4.80 6.01
N THR A 117 11.20 4.97 6.80
CA THR A 117 12.58 4.93 6.30
C THR A 117 12.99 3.53 5.87
N PHE A 118 12.52 2.49 6.56
CA PHE A 118 12.67 1.10 6.11
C PHE A 118 12.03 0.88 4.74
N LEU A 119 10.76 1.24 4.57
CA LEU A 119 10.06 1.09 3.29
C LEU A 119 10.72 1.91 2.17
N LEU A 120 11.27 3.08 2.49
CA LEU A 120 12.01 3.91 1.54
C LEU A 120 13.35 3.30 1.13
N ALA A 121 14.14 2.77 2.07
CA ALA A 121 15.35 2.01 1.75
C ALA A 121 15.04 0.79 0.86
N GLN A 122 13.95 0.10 1.15
CA GLN A 122 13.48 -1.01 0.35
C GLN A 122 13.10 -0.57 -1.07
N ALA A 123 12.52 0.61 -1.23
CA ALA A 123 12.15 1.18 -2.53
C ALA A 123 13.38 1.50 -3.39
N PHE A 124 14.50 1.94 -2.79
CA PHE A 124 15.74 2.23 -3.54
C PHE A 124 16.42 0.99 -4.14
N ARG A 125 15.97 -0.23 -3.80
CA ARG A 125 16.41 -1.46 -4.48
C ARG A 125 15.76 -1.66 -5.86
N VAL A 126 14.72 -0.89 -6.18
CA VAL A 126 14.00 -0.97 -7.46
C VAL A 126 14.82 -0.33 -8.56
N SER A 127 14.72 -0.88 -9.78
CA SER A 127 15.36 -0.32 -10.98
C SER A 127 14.29 0.08 -12.01
N PRO A 128 14.27 1.33 -12.49
CA PRO A 128 15.13 2.44 -12.08
C PRO A 128 14.88 2.88 -10.63
N GLU A 129 15.91 3.41 -9.98
CA GLU A 129 15.81 3.89 -8.60
C GLU A 129 14.80 5.06 -8.51
N PRO A 130 13.81 5.01 -7.60
CA PRO A 130 12.82 6.07 -7.47
C PRO A 130 13.45 7.32 -6.86
N ARG A 131 12.99 8.50 -7.31
CA ARG A 131 13.32 9.77 -6.66
C ARG A 131 12.45 9.95 -5.42
N ALA A 132 13.06 10.37 -4.31
CA ALA A 132 12.36 10.59 -3.06
C ALA A 132 12.58 12.00 -2.53
N VAL A 133 11.52 12.58 -1.96
CA VAL A 133 11.55 13.80 -1.17
C VAL A 133 10.95 13.48 0.19
N PHE A 134 11.66 13.83 1.27
CA PHE A 134 11.27 13.49 2.63
C PHE A 134 11.10 14.77 3.45
N PHE A 135 9.87 15.04 3.90
CA PHE A 135 9.58 16.15 4.80
C PHE A 135 9.61 15.66 6.25
N ASP A 136 10.62 16.11 7.00
CA ASP A 136 10.87 15.64 8.37
C ASP A 136 10.71 16.79 9.38
N LYS A 137 9.70 16.67 10.24
CA LYS A 137 9.38 17.70 11.23
C LYS A 137 10.37 17.73 12.41
N ASP A 138 10.73 16.55 12.91
CA ASP A 138 11.46 16.39 14.18
C ASP A 138 12.89 15.86 13.98
N ARG A 139 13.39 15.89 12.74
CA ARG A 139 14.73 15.40 12.35
C ARG A 139 14.96 13.91 12.63
N GLY A 140 13.89 13.12 12.67
CA GLY A 140 13.97 11.68 12.94
C GLY A 140 14.54 10.84 11.78
N ALA A 141 14.55 11.38 10.56
CA ALA A 141 15.02 10.73 9.35
C ALA A 141 16.39 11.27 8.87
N GLU A 142 16.96 12.30 9.51
CA GLU A 142 18.21 12.93 9.05
C GLU A 142 19.36 11.94 8.88
N ILE A 143 19.61 11.11 9.89
CA ILE A 143 20.69 10.11 9.86
C ILE A 143 20.47 9.14 8.69
N PHE A 144 19.23 8.69 8.49
CA PHE A 144 18.87 7.81 7.39
C PHE A 144 19.12 8.47 6.03
N ILE A 145 18.62 9.70 5.82
CA ILE A 145 18.74 10.42 4.55
C ILE A 145 20.20 10.63 4.18
N ARG A 146 21.05 11.01 5.14
CA ARG A 146 22.49 11.14 4.93
C ARG A 146 23.15 9.79 4.63
N ALA A 147 22.74 8.71 5.31
CA ALA A 147 23.30 7.38 5.12
C ALA A 147 23.00 6.79 3.73
N VAL A 148 21.86 7.12 3.13
CA VAL A 148 21.51 6.73 1.75
C VAL A 148 22.06 7.70 0.70
N GLY A 149 22.94 8.62 1.07
CA GLY A 149 23.57 9.57 0.15
C GLY A 149 22.69 10.76 -0.26
N GLY A 150 21.57 10.99 0.44
CA GLY A 150 20.68 12.12 0.20
C GLY A 150 21.18 13.44 0.79
N ALA A 151 20.65 14.55 0.26
CA ALA A 151 20.82 15.88 0.84
C ALA A 151 19.78 16.11 1.95
N TYR A 152 20.20 16.74 3.04
CA TYR A 152 19.32 17.07 4.17
C TYR A 152 19.53 18.52 4.60
N GLU A 153 18.50 19.34 4.41
CA GLU A 153 18.47 20.76 4.77
C GLU A 153 17.49 21.03 5.90
N VAL A 154 17.86 21.90 6.82
CA VAL A 154 17.04 22.29 7.97
C VAL A 154 16.47 23.68 7.76
N LEU A 155 15.14 23.79 7.71
CA LEU A 155 14.46 25.08 7.64
C LEU A 155 14.37 25.68 9.04
N GLN A 156 15.01 26.84 9.26
CA GLN A 156 15.00 27.56 10.53
C GLN A 156 14.52 29.00 10.33
N PRO A 157 13.64 29.53 11.20
CA PRO A 157 13.23 30.93 11.13
C PRO A 157 14.42 31.88 11.20
N GLY A 158 14.47 32.84 10.28
CA GLY A 158 15.53 33.85 10.21
C GLY A 158 16.85 33.37 9.58
N VAL A 159 16.94 32.09 9.18
CA VAL A 159 18.11 31.55 8.49
C VAL A 159 17.78 31.37 7.00
N ALA A 160 18.69 31.80 6.12
CA ALA A 160 18.52 31.62 4.69
C ALA A 160 18.45 30.13 4.33
N THR A 161 17.37 29.73 3.66
CA THR A 161 17.07 28.31 3.35
C THR A 161 17.73 27.81 2.07
N GLY A 162 18.19 28.73 1.21
CA GLY A 162 18.63 28.39 -0.15
C GLY A 162 17.49 28.00 -1.09
N PHE A 163 16.25 27.96 -0.62
CA PHE A 163 15.06 27.62 -1.40
C PHE A 163 14.30 28.88 -1.77
N ASN A 164 14.78 29.60 -2.77
CA ASN A 164 14.05 30.72 -3.34
C ASN A 164 13.46 30.34 -4.70
N PRO A 165 12.15 30.06 -4.78
CA PRO A 165 11.47 29.77 -6.05
C PRO A 165 11.65 30.87 -7.10
N LEU A 166 11.82 32.14 -6.71
CA LEU A 166 12.00 33.25 -7.65
C LEU A 166 13.31 33.13 -8.45
N GLN A 167 14.25 32.31 -7.99
CA GLN A 167 15.51 32.02 -8.68
C GLN A 167 15.38 30.99 -9.81
N LEU A 168 14.19 30.41 -10.02
CA LEU A 168 13.93 29.52 -11.15
C LEU A 168 14.16 30.20 -12.50
N GLU A 169 14.46 29.40 -13.52
CA GLU A 169 14.64 29.90 -14.89
C GLU A 169 13.42 30.66 -15.39
N ASN A 170 13.66 31.72 -16.14
CA ASN A 170 12.60 32.59 -16.64
C ASN A 170 11.89 31.98 -17.85
N ASN A 171 10.94 31.08 -17.62
CA ASN A 171 10.09 30.46 -18.65
C ASN A 171 8.61 30.46 -18.24
N ALA A 172 7.71 30.19 -19.19
CA ALA A 172 6.26 30.24 -18.96
C ALA A 172 5.80 29.30 -17.84
N THR A 173 6.32 28.06 -17.81
CA THR A 173 5.98 27.04 -16.81
C THR A 173 6.38 27.47 -15.39
N ASN A 174 7.57 28.03 -15.22
CA ASN A 174 8.05 28.49 -13.92
C ASN A 174 7.28 29.74 -13.45
N ARG A 175 6.93 30.66 -14.36
CA ARG A 175 6.10 31.82 -14.02
C ARG A 175 4.70 31.39 -13.56
N GLU A 176 4.08 30.43 -14.24
CA GLU A 176 2.80 29.87 -13.84
C GLU A 176 2.89 29.18 -12.46
N PHE A 177 3.96 28.40 -12.24
CA PHE A 177 4.24 27.81 -10.93
C PHE A 177 4.37 28.87 -9.83
N LEU A 178 5.16 29.93 -10.07
CA LEU A 178 5.34 31.04 -9.12
C LEU A 178 4.04 31.77 -8.85
N HIS A 179 3.24 32.02 -9.89
CA HIS A 179 1.93 32.64 -9.75
C HIS A 179 1.03 31.82 -8.83
N ARG A 180 0.92 30.51 -9.08
CA ARG A 180 0.14 29.60 -8.24
C ARG A 180 0.67 29.52 -6.81
N LEU A 181 1.99 29.44 -6.63
CA LEU A 181 2.62 29.36 -5.31
C LEU A 181 2.34 30.63 -4.50
N LEU A 182 2.65 31.80 -5.06
CA LEU A 182 2.46 33.08 -4.37
C LEU A 182 0.99 33.38 -4.11
N LYS A 183 0.10 33.05 -5.06
CA LYS A 183 -1.35 33.13 -4.85
C LYS A 183 -1.79 32.29 -3.66
N ALA A 184 -1.34 31.04 -3.56
CA ALA A 184 -1.67 30.16 -2.42
C ALA A 184 -1.11 30.66 -1.08
N MET A 185 0.05 31.34 -1.09
CA MET A 185 0.65 31.93 0.12
C MET A 185 -0.04 33.22 0.57
N LEU A 186 -0.57 33.99 -0.39
CA LEU A 186 -1.23 35.26 -0.16
C LEU A 186 -2.75 35.12 0.00
N ASP A 187 -3.30 33.92 -0.15
CA ASP A 187 -4.74 33.68 -0.12
C ASP A 187 -5.32 34.16 1.23
N PRO A 188 -6.29 35.10 1.22
CA PRO A 188 -6.87 35.63 2.44
C PRO A 188 -7.53 34.55 3.29
N ALA A 189 -7.25 34.55 4.60
CA ALA A 189 -7.83 33.57 5.54
C ALA A 189 -9.35 33.70 5.68
N ASP A 190 -9.94 34.83 5.26
CA ASP A 190 -11.38 35.08 5.26
C ASP A 190 -12.11 34.44 4.06
N GLY A 191 -11.37 33.84 3.12
CA GLY A 191 -11.93 33.18 1.95
C GLY A 191 -12.50 34.13 0.90
N SER A 192 -12.20 35.42 0.99
CA SER A 192 -12.58 36.42 -0.02
C SER A 192 -11.95 36.12 -1.39
N GLY A 193 -10.83 35.40 -1.41
CA GLY A 193 -10.10 35.02 -2.60
C GLY A 193 -9.44 36.22 -3.28
N PHE A 194 -8.74 35.96 -4.38
CA PHE A 194 -8.09 37.00 -5.17
C PHE A 194 -9.07 37.70 -6.11
N SER A 195 -9.04 39.03 -6.14
CA SER A 195 -9.67 39.82 -7.20
C SER A 195 -8.86 39.78 -8.50
N GLN A 196 -9.51 40.05 -9.64
CA GLN A 196 -8.83 40.12 -10.94
C GLN A 196 -7.69 41.16 -10.95
N GLU A 197 -7.89 42.30 -10.27
CA GLU A 197 -6.87 43.36 -10.19
C GLU A 197 -5.62 42.90 -9.42
N GLU A 198 -5.80 42.08 -8.37
CA GLU A 198 -4.68 41.48 -7.63
C GLU A 198 -3.97 40.40 -8.44
N GLU A 199 -4.70 39.59 -9.21
CA GLU A 199 -4.11 38.61 -10.13
C GLU A 199 -3.25 39.30 -11.21
N ASP A 200 -3.80 40.31 -11.89
CA ASP A 200 -3.09 41.08 -12.91
C ASP A 200 -1.85 41.80 -12.32
N THR A 201 -1.93 42.20 -11.05
CA THR A 201 -0.81 42.82 -10.33
C THR A 201 0.27 41.80 -9.99
N LEU A 202 -0.11 40.61 -9.52
CA LEU A 202 0.81 39.52 -9.22
C LEU A 202 1.52 39.04 -10.49
N GLU A 203 0.79 38.84 -11.59
CA GLU A 203 1.36 38.40 -12.87
C GLU A 203 2.40 39.40 -13.38
N ARG A 204 2.08 40.71 -13.36
CA ARG A 204 3.02 41.77 -13.77
C ARG A 204 4.26 41.82 -12.87
N ALA A 205 4.09 41.64 -11.55
CA ALA A 205 5.20 41.62 -10.60
C ALA A 205 6.14 40.44 -10.85
N ILE A 206 5.60 39.23 -11.05
CA ILE A 206 6.38 38.03 -11.37
C ILE A 206 7.10 38.20 -12.71
N GLY A 207 6.41 38.74 -13.72
CA GLY A 207 6.99 39.02 -15.03
C GLY A 207 8.18 39.97 -14.96
N ARG A 208 8.12 40.99 -14.08
CA ARG A 208 9.21 41.95 -13.85
C ARG A 208 10.37 41.33 -13.08
N ILE A 209 10.11 40.70 -11.93
CA ILE A 209 11.19 40.16 -11.08
C ILE A 209 11.98 39.05 -11.80
N CYS A 210 11.33 38.25 -12.65
CA CYS A 210 12.02 37.21 -13.42
C CYS A 210 12.95 37.76 -14.51
N GLN A 211 12.88 39.06 -14.84
CA GLN A 211 13.82 39.70 -15.77
C GLN A 211 15.12 40.14 -15.08
N GLU A 212 15.11 40.31 -13.77
CA GLU A 212 16.30 40.67 -13.00
C GLU A 212 17.32 39.51 -12.98
N PRO A 213 18.61 39.79 -12.74
CA PRO A 213 19.62 38.76 -12.48
C PRO A 213 19.18 37.83 -11.34
N VAL A 214 19.46 36.52 -11.44
CA VAL A 214 18.97 35.49 -10.51
C VAL A 214 19.35 35.82 -9.06
N GLU A 215 20.53 36.38 -8.84
CA GLU A 215 21.04 36.77 -7.53
C GLU A 215 20.26 37.93 -6.90
N GLN A 216 19.53 38.71 -7.71
CA GLN A 216 18.77 39.90 -7.30
C GLN A 216 17.26 39.62 -7.16
N ARG A 217 16.81 38.39 -7.46
CA ARG A 217 15.40 38.01 -7.33
C ARG A 217 15.11 37.62 -5.88
N THR A 218 14.60 38.56 -5.09
CA THR A 218 14.24 38.37 -3.68
C THR A 218 12.76 38.50 -3.44
#